data_AF-A0A7S3ZUK3-F1
#
_entry.id   AF-A0A7S3ZUK3-F1
#
_cell.length_a   1.000
_cell.length_b   1.000
_cell.length_c   1.000
_cell.angle_alpha   90.00
_cell.angle_beta   90.00
_cell.angle_gamma   90.00
#
_symmetry.space_group_name_H-M   'P 1'
#
loop_
_entity.id
_entity.type
_entity.pdbx_description
1 polymer ?
#
loop_
_entity_poly.entity_id
_entity_poly.type
_entity_poly.pdbx_seq_one_letter_code
_entity_poly.pdbx_strand_id
1 'polypeptide(L)'
;DARAAPAGDARAAGEPFRSLEAMVNIAENGRCRCVVEARGEGGAWGSGVPYGEVLGFRNRADGDRWDVFLPGLARADADAALDAGAEPRPLAVARVLGVVLIKGGNHKLAVEVDAFAVDEARVLADVRRFVDAYVATHPTSANRVRFLEYDSL
;
A
#
# COMPACT_ATOMS: atom_id res chain seq x y z
N ASP A 1 6.96 31.65 -0.03
CA ASP A 1 6.00 30.63 0.43
C ASP A 1 6.65 29.28 0.65
N ALA A 2 7.16 29.06 1.87
CA ALA A 2 7.56 27.74 2.31
C ALA A 2 6.29 26.98 2.72
N ARG A 3 5.77 26.11 1.84
CA ARG A 3 4.78 25.11 2.24
C ARG A 3 5.44 24.24 3.30
N ALA A 4 4.89 24.25 4.52
CA ALA A 4 5.30 23.32 5.57
C ALA A 4 5.23 21.91 4.98
N ALA A 5 6.33 21.16 5.10
CA ALA A 5 6.31 19.74 4.76
C ALA A 5 5.21 19.08 5.62
N PRO A 6 4.41 18.16 5.06
CA PRO A 6 3.47 17.39 5.87
C PRO A 6 4.23 16.78 7.04
N ALA A 7 3.63 16.89 8.23
CA ALA A 7 4.19 16.30 9.44
C ALA A 7 4.10 14.77 9.28
N GLY A 8 5.20 14.16 8.82
CA GLY A 8 5.25 12.72 8.61
C GLY A 8 5.04 11.94 9.90
N ASP A 9 4.64 10.68 9.75
CA ASP A 9 4.34 9.78 10.86
C ASP A 9 5.51 9.69 11.87
N ALA A 10 5.25 10.09 13.11
CA ALA A 10 6.22 10.04 14.20
C ALA A 10 6.67 8.60 14.51
N ARG A 11 5.86 7.58 14.19
CA ARG A 11 6.21 6.15 14.32
C ARG A 11 7.34 5.74 13.36
N ALA A 12 7.52 6.49 12.27
CA ALA A 12 8.54 6.25 11.26
C ALA A 12 9.76 7.18 11.43
N ALA A 13 9.85 7.95 12.52
CA ALA A 13 10.96 8.85 12.76
C ALA A 13 12.30 8.09 12.80
N GLY A 14 13.20 8.40 11.87
CA GLY A 14 14.50 7.73 11.71
C GLY A 14 14.56 6.65 10.64
N GLU A 15 13.42 6.22 10.09
CA GLU A 15 13.42 5.29 8.97
C GLU A 15 13.98 5.94 7.69
N PRO A 16 14.77 5.20 6.88
CA PRO A 16 15.35 5.74 5.68
C PRO A 16 14.32 5.95 4.57
N PHE A 17 14.52 7.01 3.79
CA PHE A 17 13.81 7.19 2.53
C PHE A 17 14.28 6.20 1.47
N ARG A 18 13.32 5.68 0.68
CA ARG A 18 13.58 4.82 -0.48
C ARG A 18 12.81 5.30 -1.71
N SER A 19 13.39 5.11 -2.89
CA SER A 19 12.71 5.31 -4.17
C SER A 19 11.76 4.15 -4.46
N LEU A 20 10.82 4.33 -5.41
CA LEU A 20 9.95 3.26 -5.88
C LEU A 20 10.75 2.03 -6.32
N GLU A 21 11.75 2.24 -7.18
CA GLU A 21 12.62 1.18 -7.69
C GLU A 21 13.31 0.41 -6.56
N ALA A 22 13.84 1.13 -5.55
CA ALA A 22 14.44 0.48 -4.39
C ALA A 22 13.42 -0.32 -3.59
N MET A 23 12.19 0.18 -3.44
CA MET A 23 11.13 -0.53 -2.73
C MET A 23 10.70 -1.81 -3.43
N VAL A 24 10.51 -1.77 -4.76
CA VAL A 24 10.20 -2.96 -5.56
C VAL A 24 11.32 -3.99 -5.40
N ASN A 25 12.59 -3.59 -5.55
CA ASN A 25 13.73 -4.48 -5.34
C ASN A 25 13.77 -5.06 -3.91
N ILE A 26 13.50 -4.27 -2.88
CA ILE A 26 13.49 -4.76 -1.48
C ILE A 26 12.37 -5.78 -1.25
N ALA A 27 11.19 -5.54 -1.81
CA ALA A 27 10.03 -6.44 -1.72
C ALA A 27 10.30 -7.77 -2.44
N GLU A 28 10.78 -7.73 -3.68
CA GLU A 28 11.07 -8.91 -4.49
C GLU A 28 12.20 -9.79 -3.91
N ASN A 29 13.09 -9.21 -3.10
CA ASN A 29 14.14 -9.97 -2.42
C ASN A 29 13.71 -10.53 -1.05
N GLY A 30 12.41 -10.50 -0.71
CA GLY A 30 11.87 -11.01 0.55
C GLY A 30 12.33 -10.24 1.79
N ARG A 31 12.79 -8.99 1.63
CA ARG A 31 13.31 -8.14 2.71
C ARG A 31 12.30 -7.09 3.20
N CYS A 32 11.07 -7.18 2.71
CA CYS A 32 10.00 -6.26 3.00
C CYS A 32 8.99 -6.89 3.95
N ARG A 33 8.54 -6.11 4.95
CA ARG A 33 7.39 -6.44 5.78
C ARG A 33 6.42 -5.28 5.77
N CYS A 34 5.13 -5.57 5.77
CA CYS A 34 4.09 -4.57 5.88
C CYS A 34 3.18 -4.88 7.07
N VAL A 35 2.41 -3.90 7.49
CA VAL A 35 1.28 -4.06 8.40
C VAL A 35 0.01 -3.66 7.68
N VAL A 36 -1.11 -4.33 7.97
CA VAL A 36 -2.44 -3.88 7.53
C VAL A 36 -2.93 -2.86 8.56
N GLU A 37 -3.55 -1.78 8.08
CA GLU A 37 -4.11 -0.74 8.93
C GLU A 37 -5.63 -0.89 9.11
N ALA A 38 -6.11 -0.57 10.30
CA ALA A 38 -7.53 -0.48 10.57
C ALA A 38 -8.12 0.77 9.88
N ARG A 39 -8.62 0.59 8.65
CA ARG A 39 -9.26 1.67 7.86
C ARG A 39 -10.80 1.63 7.90
N GLY A 40 -11.38 1.01 8.93
CA GLY A 40 -12.82 0.76 9.05
C GLY A 40 -13.34 -0.32 8.10
N GLU A 41 -14.65 -0.58 8.11
CA GLU A 41 -15.31 -1.60 7.27
C GLU A 41 -15.11 -1.33 5.76
N GLY A 42 -14.87 -0.07 5.37
CA GLY A 42 -14.68 0.33 3.98
C GLY A 42 -13.28 0.10 3.40
N GLY A 43 -12.29 -0.35 4.18
CA GLY A 43 -10.91 -0.45 3.70
C GLY A 43 -10.34 0.92 3.27
N ALA A 44 -9.31 0.93 2.39
CA ALA A 44 -8.74 2.19 1.90
C ALA A 44 -9.80 3.06 1.22
N TRP A 45 -10.18 4.15 1.89
CA TRP A 45 -11.10 5.18 1.39
C TRP A 45 -12.46 4.64 0.87
N GLY A 46 -12.94 3.53 1.42
CA GLY A 46 -14.21 2.91 1.00
C GLY A 46 -14.09 1.91 -0.17
N SER A 47 -12.88 1.57 -0.62
CA SER A 47 -12.65 0.60 -1.72
C SER A 47 -13.01 -0.85 -1.38
N GLY A 48 -13.10 -1.18 -0.08
CA GLY A 48 -13.17 -2.54 0.45
C GLY A 48 -11.85 -3.31 0.32
N VAL A 49 -10.78 -2.68 -0.17
CA VAL A 49 -9.48 -3.32 -0.36
C VAL A 49 -8.62 -3.11 0.88
N PRO A 50 -7.99 -4.17 1.43
CA PRO A 50 -7.07 -4.04 2.55
C PRO A 50 -5.89 -3.14 2.20
N TYR A 51 -5.47 -2.36 3.19
CA TYR A 51 -4.49 -1.30 3.02
C TYR A 51 -3.56 -1.25 4.21
N GLY A 52 -2.36 -0.75 4.00
CA GLY A 52 -1.41 -0.56 5.08
C GLY A 52 -0.13 0.09 4.63
N GLU A 53 0.95 -0.19 5.36
CA GLU A 53 2.24 0.44 5.15
C GLU A 53 3.39 -0.55 5.28
N VAL A 54 4.49 -0.27 4.56
CA VAL A 54 5.75 -0.98 4.68
C VAL A 54 6.51 -0.49 5.91
N LEU A 55 6.99 -1.42 6.72
CA LEU A 55 7.83 -1.11 7.88
C LEU A 55 9.27 -0.82 7.46
N GLY A 56 9.89 0.21 8.06
CA GLY A 56 11.32 0.49 7.92
C GLY A 56 11.71 1.35 6.72
N PHE A 57 10.75 1.81 5.89
CA PHE A 57 11.05 2.58 4.69
C PHE A 57 10.03 3.68 4.42
N ARG A 58 10.53 4.90 4.21
CA ARG A 58 9.69 6.08 3.96
C ARG A 58 9.65 6.50 2.51
N ASN A 59 8.52 7.08 2.12
CA ASN A 59 8.32 7.77 0.87
C ASN A 59 8.68 9.26 1.02
N ARG A 60 9.45 9.81 0.07
CA ARG A 60 9.82 11.23 0.09
C ARG A 60 8.67 12.16 -0.29
N ALA A 61 7.61 11.64 -0.92
CA ALA A 61 6.51 12.43 -1.44
C ALA A 61 5.69 13.11 -0.32
N ASP A 62 5.46 12.40 0.77
CA ASP A 62 4.67 12.84 1.92
C ASP A 62 5.40 12.65 3.27
N GLY A 63 6.53 11.95 3.28
CA GLY A 63 7.27 11.72 4.50
C GLY A 63 6.75 10.53 5.32
N ASP A 64 5.74 9.80 4.85
CA ASP A 64 5.20 8.65 5.56
C ASP A 64 5.90 7.37 5.12
N ARG A 65 5.55 6.23 5.73
CA ARG A 65 5.97 4.92 5.23
C ARG A 65 5.39 4.67 3.85
N TRP A 66 6.00 3.76 3.10
CA TRP A 66 5.48 3.36 1.81
C TRP A 66 4.13 2.67 1.95
N ASP A 67 3.11 3.20 1.29
CA ASP A 67 1.78 2.62 1.33
C ASP A 67 1.68 1.34 0.47
N VAL A 68 0.94 0.37 1.00
CA VAL A 68 0.60 -0.88 0.31
C VAL A 68 -0.90 -1.11 0.31
N PHE A 69 -1.36 -1.85 -0.69
CA PHE A 69 -2.70 -2.44 -0.69
C PHE A 69 -2.60 -3.91 -1.15
N LEU A 70 -3.53 -4.73 -0.67
CA LEU A 70 -3.48 -6.18 -0.83
C LEU A 70 -4.68 -6.65 -1.67
N PRO A 71 -4.65 -6.43 -3.01
CA PRO A 71 -5.76 -6.84 -3.87
C PRO A 71 -5.89 -8.37 -3.90
N GLY A 72 -7.11 -8.87 -4.01
CA GLY A 72 -7.40 -10.31 -4.00
C GLY A 72 -7.40 -10.95 -2.60
N LEU A 73 -6.93 -10.25 -1.56
CA LEU A 73 -7.04 -10.72 -0.18
C LEU A 73 -8.52 -10.71 0.28
N ALA A 74 -8.93 -11.76 1.00
CA ALA A 74 -10.27 -11.79 1.58
C ALA A 74 -10.37 -10.86 2.79
N ARG A 75 -11.56 -10.28 3.01
CA ARG A 75 -11.75 -9.35 4.13
C ARG A 75 -11.51 -10.02 5.49
N ALA A 76 -11.99 -11.25 5.66
CA ALA A 76 -11.78 -12.02 6.89
C ALA A 76 -10.28 -12.22 7.21
N ASP A 77 -9.45 -12.42 6.18
CA ASP A 77 -8.00 -12.56 6.36
C ASP A 77 -7.34 -11.23 6.73
N ALA A 78 -7.79 -10.12 6.13
CA ALA A 78 -7.35 -8.79 6.52
C ALA A 78 -7.74 -8.43 7.96
N ASP A 79 -8.95 -8.79 8.38
CA ASP A 79 -9.40 -8.61 9.77
C ASP A 79 -8.60 -9.50 10.73
N ALA A 80 -8.25 -10.72 10.33
CA ALA A 80 -7.35 -11.60 11.09
C ALA A 80 -5.93 -11.03 11.21
N ALA A 81 -5.46 -10.26 10.22
CA ALA A 81 -4.17 -9.57 10.30
C ALA A 81 -4.17 -8.37 11.27
N LEU A 82 -5.36 -7.82 11.55
CA LEU A 82 -5.56 -6.65 12.41
C LEU A 82 -5.72 -7.00 13.90
N ASP A 83 -5.66 -8.29 14.26
CA ASP A 83 -5.82 -8.89 15.60
C ASP A 83 -6.48 -7.96 16.65
N ALA A 84 -7.79 -8.15 16.85
CA ALA A 84 -8.66 -7.21 17.56
C ALA A 84 -8.14 -6.81 18.96
N GLY A 85 -7.45 -5.66 19.02
CA GLY A 85 -6.92 -5.08 20.27
C GLY A 85 -5.40 -5.20 20.47
N ALA A 86 -4.65 -5.76 19.52
CA ALA A 86 -3.19 -5.81 19.52
C ALA A 86 -2.58 -4.85 18.47
N GLU A 87 -1.27 -4.61 18.58
CA GLU A 87 -0.50 -3.89 17.56
C GLU A 87 -0.59 -4.64 16.20
N PRO A 88 -0.70 -3.92 15.06
CA PRO A 88 -0.79 -4.55 13.74
C PRO A 88 0.31 -5.59 13.51
N ARG A 89 -0.07 -6.81 13.12
CA ARG A 89 0.88 -7.91 12.91
C ARG A 89 1.73 -7.64 11.66
N PRO A 90 3.08 -7.64 11.77
CA PRO A 90 3.93 -7.57 10.58
C PRO A 90 3.77 -8.82 9.71
N LEU A 91 3.49 -8.62 8.43
CA LEU A 91 3.35 -9.64 7.41
C LEU A 91 4.56 -9.55 6.45
N ALA A 92 5.13 -10.70 6.10
CA ALA A 92 6.14 -10.75 5.05
C ALA A 92 5.48 -10.52 3.68
N VAL A 93 6.05 -9.62 2.88
CA VAL A 93 5.62 -9.43 1.49
C VAL A 93 6.21 -10.56 0.66
N ALA A 94 5.34 -11.32 0.00
CA ALA A 94 5.72 -12.47 -0.83
C ALA A 94 6.23 -12.02 -2.20
N ARG A 95 5.47 -11.12 -2.85
CA ARG A 95 5.81 -10.50 -4.14
C ARG A 95 5.04 -9.20 -4.37
N VAL A 96 5.53 -8.40 -5.30
CA VAL A 96 4.84 -7.22 -5.84
C VAL A 96 3.98 -7.64 -7.02
N LEU A 97 2.67 -7.42 -6.93
CA LEU A 97 1.73 -7.68 -8.02
C LEU A 97 1.70 -6.52 -9.03
N GLY A 98 2.04 -5.32 -8.57
CA GLY A 98 2.10 -4.13 -9.41
C GLY A 98 2.20 -2.85 -8.60
N VAL A 99 2.09 -1.72 -9.29
CA VAL A 99 2.22 -0.40 -8.69
C VAL A 99 1.14 0.52 -9.22
N VAL A 100 0.47 1.24 -8.31
CA VAL A 100 -0.37 2.39 -8.67
C VAL A 100 0.51 3.65 -8.67
N LEU A 101 0.89 4.09 -9.86
CA LEU A 101 1.62 5.32 -10.09
C LEU A 101 0.69 6.54 -9.94
N ILE A 102 0.96 7.34 -8.92
CA ILE A 102 0.33 8.64 -8.67
C ILE A 102 1.31 9.78 -8.99
N LYS A 103 0.90 10.72 -9.86
CA LYS A 103 1.71 11.91 -10.19
C LYS A 103 1.92 12.78 -8.95
N GLY A 104 3.18 12.83 -8.50
CA GLY A 104 3.58 13.43 -7.22
C GLY A 104 4.51 12.52 -6.41
N GLY A 105 4.64 11.25 -6.81
CA GLY A 105 5.58 10.30 -6.20
C GLY A 105 4.99 9.47 -5.06
N ASN A 106 3.77 9.79 -4.61
CA ASN A 106 3.10 9.04 -3.56
C ASN A 106 2.44 7.75 -4.08
N HIS A 107 3.23 6.90 -4.74
CA HIS A 107 2.78 5.65 -5.35
C HIS A 107 2.35 4.63 -4.30
N LYS A 108 1.51 3.66 -4.70
CA LYS A 108 1.03 2.58 -3.83
C LYS A 108 1.49 1.24 -4.39
N LEU A 109 2.03 0.37 -3.55
CA LEU A 109 2.42 -0.97 -3.97
C LEU A 109 1.23 -1.93 -3.84
N ALA A 110 0.93 -2.68 -4.90
CA ALA A 110 0.03 -3.82 -4.84
C ALA A 110 0.86 -5.05 -4.46
N VAL A 111 0.55 -5.69 -3.35
CA VAL A 111 1.39 -6.77 -2.81
C VAL A 111 0.60 -8.01 -2.43
N GLU A 112 1.25 -9.16 -2.54
CA GLU A 112 0.88 -10.41 -1.90
C GLU A 112 1.70 -10.61 -0.62
N VAL A 113 1.13 -11.29 0.38
CA VAL A 113 1.79 -11.58 1.66
C VAL A 113 1.75 -13.07 1.94
N ASP A 114 2.82 -13.62 2.54
CA ASP A 114 2.99 -15.07 2.72
C ASP A 114 1.92 -15.73 3.60
N ALA A 115 1.25 -14.95 4.45
CA ALA A 115 0.33 -15.46 5.46
C ALA A 115 -1.05 -15.86 4.91
N PHE A 116 -1.41 -15.41 3.72
CA PHE A 116 -2.78 -15.54 3.20
C PHE A 116 -2.76 -15.78 1.69
N ALA A 117 -3.69 -16.60 1.21
CA ALA A 117 -3.84 -16.85 -0.21
C ALA A 117 -4.47 -15.64 -0.92
N VAL A 118 -3.96 -15.31 -2.10
CA VAL A 118 -4.55 -14.28 -2.97
C VAL A 118 -5.53 -14.93 -3.96
N ASP A 119 -6.72 -14.34 -4.07
CA ASP A 119 -7.65 -14.66 -5.15
C ASP A 119 -7.27 -13.88 -6.40
N GLU A 120 -6.52 -14.52 -7.29
CA GLU A 120 -6.03 -13.96 -8.56
C GLU A 120 -7.15 -13.42 -9.44
N ALA A 121 -8.33 -14.06 -9.44
CA ALA A 121 -9.46 -13.62 -10.24
C ALA A 121 -10.03 -12.27 -9.77
N ARG A 122 -9.75 -11.89 -8.51
CA ARG A 122 -10.19 -10.62 -7.91
C ARG A 122 -9.16 -9.51 -8.01
N VAL A 123 -7.88 -9.81 -8.24
CA VAL A 123 -6.80 -8.81 -8.18
C VAL A 123 -7.10 -7.57 -9.03
N LEU A 124 -7.41 -7.76 -10.32
CA LEU A 124 -7.69 -6.63 -11.21
C LEU A 124 -8.96 -5.85 -10.83
N ALA A 125 -9.98 -6.53 -10.32
CA ALA A 125 -11.19 -5.86 -9.86
C ALA A 125 -10.92 -5.01 -8.61
N ASP A 126 -10.13 -5.54 -7.67
CA ASP A 126 -9.74 -4.87 -6.44
C ASP A 126 -8.84 -3.65 -6.73
N VAL A 127 -7.87 -3.79 -7.65
CA VAL A 127 -7.04 -2.67 -8.13
C VAL A 127 -7.90 -1.54 -8.70
N ARG A 128 -8.91 -1.86 -9.52
CA ARG A 128 -9.83 -0.85 -10.08
C ARG A 128 -10.62 -0.13 -8.98
N ARG A 129 -11.22 -0.90 -8.05
CA ARG A 129 -11.95 -0.32 -6.91
C ARG A 129 -11.05 0.59 -6.05
N PHE A 130 -9.81 0.18 -5.83
CA PHE A 130 -8.83 0.97 -5.11
C PHE A 130 -8.51 2.30 -5.82
N VAL A 131 -8.22 2.25 -7.13
CA VAL A 131 -7.94 3.45 -7.94
C VAL A 131 -9.14 4.40 -7.96
N ASP A 132 -10.35 3.87 -8.15
CA ASP A 132 -11.59 4.66 -8.19
C ASP A 132 -11.83 5.36 -6.84
N ALA A 133 -11.67 4.64 -5.73
CA ALA A 133 -11.80 5.22 -4.39
C ALA A 133 -10.73 6.29 -4.13
N TYR A 134 -9.48 6.07 -4.56
CA TYR A 134 -8.40 7.04 -4.42
C TYR A 134 -8.72 8.33 -5.18
N VAL A 135 -9.10 8.22 -6.45
CA VAL A 135 -9.45 9.37 -7.30
C VAL A 135 -10.66 10.12 -6.75
N ALA A 136 -11.65 9.43 -6.20
CA ALA A 136 -12.85 10.05 -5.63
C ALA A 136 -12.55 10.85 -4.35
N THR A 137 -11.56 10.42 -3.56
CA THR A 137 -11.30 10.98 -2.22
C THR A 137 -10.10 11.93 -2.15
N HIS A 138 -9.27 11.98 -3.20
CA HIS A 138 -8.10 12.85 -3.25
C HIS A 138 -8.26 13.91 -4.34
N PRO A 139 -7.65 15.10 -4.18
CA PRO A 139 -7.63 16.15 -5.20
C PRO A 139 -6.68 15.79 -6.36
N THR A 140 -6.97 14.69 -7.06
CA THR A 140 -6.21 14.18 -8.20
C THR A 140 -7.16 13.84 -9.35
N SER A 141 -6.68 13.98 -10.59
CA SER A 141 -7.44 13.54 -11.77
C SER A 141 -7.11 12.08 -12.09
N ALA A 142 -8.07 11.30 -12.61
CA ALA A 142 -7.84 9.93 -13.07
C ALA A 142 -6.65 9.77 -14.03
N ASN A 143 -6.38 10.77 -14.88
CA ASN A 143 -5.22 10.77 -15.80
C ASN A 143 -3.84 10.83 -15.10
N ARG A 144 -3.82 11.07 -13.80
CA ARG A 144 -2.62 11.13 -12.96
C ARG A 144 -2.42 9.88 -12.13
N VAL A 145 -3.28 8.87 -12.32
CA VAL A 145 -3.24 7.58 -11.66
C VAL A 145 -3.18 6.49 -12.74
N ARG A 146 -2.16 5.63 -12.66
CA ARG A 146 -1.96 4.51 -13.59
C ARG A 146 -1.55 3.27 -12.81
N PHE A 147 -2.15 2.14 -13.11
CA PHE A 147 -1.66 0.86 -12.60
C PHE A 147 -0.69 0.26 -13.61
N LEU A 148 0.44 -0.24 -13.12
CA LEU A 148 1.42 -1.02 -13.87
C LEU A 148 1.51 -2.40 -13.22
N GLU A 149 1.15 -3.43 -13.97
CA GLU A 149 1.24 -4.82 -13.53
C GLU A 149 2.71 -5.27 -13.59
N TYR A 150 3.18 -5.98 -12.56
CA TYR A 150 4.61 -6.26 -12.45
C TYR A 150 5.12 -7.20 -13.53
N ASP A 151 4.32 -8.20 -13.94
CA ASP A 151 4.65 -9.10 -15.07
C ASP A 151 4.69 -8.39 -16.44
N SER A 152 4.32 -7.10 -16.48
CA SER A 152 4.36 -6.25 -17.67
C SER A 152 5.47 -5.18 -17.65
N LEU A 153 6.33 -5.18 -16.62
CA LEU A 153 7.48 -4.28 -16.43
C LEU A 153 8.81 -4.96 -16.77
#